data_AF-A0A960DZQ9-F1
#
_entry.id   AF-A0A960DZQ9-F1
#
_cell.length_a   1.000
_cell.length_b   1.000
_cell.length_c   1.000
_cell.angle_alpha   90.00
_cell.angle_beta   90.00
_cell.angle_gamma   90.00
#
_symmetry.space_group_name_H-M   'P 1'
#
loop_
_entity.id
_entity.type
_entity.pdbx_description
1 polymer ?
#
loop_
_entity_poly.entity_id
_entity_poly.type
_entity_poly.pdbx_seq_one_letter_code
_entity_poly.pdbx_strand_id
1 'polypeptide(L)'
;MSPLLALSFVWPPWWGIVLAIVVTVLGATIATSLTTPNFAAIGVSPDDRLLVRPVGMVRVWALSRGIEVPVTSVVDVGVSPRKGLVRGIRAPGTWLPGFMIAGTFRSRGEKDLWLVGRTKEVLVIELFDERYRHVMVQVEDPHAAVEAIRAAMHREH
;
A
#
# COMPACT_ATOMS: atom_id res chain seq x y z
N MET A 1 -0.70 -27.06 49.25
CA MET A 1 -1.77 -27.06 48.24
C MET A 1 -2.11 -25.62 47.90
N SER A 2 -1.65 -25.12 46.76
CA SER A 2 -1.86 -23.72 46.33
C SER A 2 -3.27 -23.54 45.78
N PRO A 3 -4.01 -22.46 46.11
CA PRO A 3 -5.24 -22.14 45.39
C PRO A 3 -4.86 -21.46 44.07
N LEU A 4 -5.37 -21.99 42.97
CA LEU A 4 -5.27 -21.39 41.65
C LEU A 4 -6.09 -20.09 41.64
N LEU A 5 -5.42 -18.96 41.40
CA LEU A 5 -6.05 -17.68 41.11
C LEU A 5 -6.77 -17.79 39.75
N ALA A 6 -8.05 -18.13 39.78
CA ALA A 6 -8.94 -17.92 38.64
C ALA A 6 -9.19 -16.42 38.52
N LEU A 7 -8.42 -15.74 37.67
CA LEU A 7 -8.68 -14.37 37.27
C LEU A 7 -9.95 -14.36 36.41
N SER A 8 -11.13 -14.25 37.03
CA SER A 8 -12.38 -13.98 36.31
C SER A 8 -12.34 -12.54 35.82
N PHE A 9 -11.71 -12.33 34.66
CA PHE A 9 -11.72 -11.06 33.94
C PHE A 9 -13.14 -10.83 33.40
N VAL A 10 -14.02 -10.31 34.27
CA VAL A 10 -15.37 -9.89 33.91
C VAL A 10 -15.25 -8.60 33.14
N TRP A 11 -15.60 -8.64 31.85
CA TRP A 11 -15.58 -7.48 31.00
C TRP A 11 -16.57 -6.43 31.52
N PRO A 12 -16.14 -5.17 31.75
CA PRO A 12 -17.05 -4.10 32.14
C PRO A 12 -18.22 -3.94 31.14
N PRO A 13 -19.43 -3.60 31.61
CA PRO A 13 -20.65 -3.60 30.78
C PRO A 13 -20.61 -2.63 29.58
N TRP A 14 -19.71 -1.64 29.61
CA TRP A 14 -19.49 -0.69 28.51
C TRP A 14 -18.61 -1.25 27.36
N TRP A 15 -17.95 -2.40 27.53
CA TRP A 15 -17.13 -2.98 26.47
C TRP A 15 -17.94 -3.43 25.25
N GLY A 16 -19.21 -3.81 25.43
CA GLY A 16 -20.09 -4.08 24.29
C GLY A 16 -20.27 -2.86 23.40
N ILE A 17 -20.32 -1.66 23.98
CA ILE A 17 -20.39 -0.38 23.26
C ILE A 17 -19.06 -0.09 22.58
N VAL A 18 -17.93 -0.29 23.26
CA VAL A 18 -16.61 -0.12 22.65
C VAL A 18 -16.40 -1.07 21.47
N LEU A 19 -16.81 -2.33 21.60
CA LEU A 19 -16.68 -3.32 20.54
C LEU A 19 -17.63 -3.00 19.37
N ALA A 20 -18.86 -2.53 19.65
CA ALA A 20 -19.78 -2.05 18.63
C ALA A 20 -19.26 -0.79 17.89
N ILE A 21 -18.64 0.17 18.61
CA ILE A 21 -18.00 1.34 18.01
C ILE A 21 -16.80 0.91 17.16
N VAL A 22 -15.95 0.01 17.67
CA VAL A 22 -14.80 -0.52 16.92
C VAL A 22 -15.27 -1.21 15.64
N VAL A 23 -16.30 -2.07 15.70
CA VAL A 23 -16.87 -2.75 14.52
C VAL A 23 -17.57 -1.78 13.57
N THR A 24 -18.27 -0.76 14.06
CA THR A 24 -18.95 0.25 13.22
C THR A 24 -17.94 1.15 12.53
N VAL A 25 -16.90 1.60 13.23
CA VAL A 25 -15.79 2.37 12.66
C VAL A 25 -14.99 1.49 11.68
N LEU A 26 -14.73 0.22 12.00
CA LEU A 26 -14.14 -0.75 11.06
C LEU A 26 -15.03 -1.00 9.83
N GLY A 27 -16.34 -1.14 10.01
CA GLY A 27 -17.30 -1.37 8.92
C GLY A 27 -17.45 -0.15 8.00
N ALA A 28 -17.55 1.05 8.58
CA ALA A 28 -17.63 2.30 7.83
C ALA A 28 -16.30 2.63 7.10
N THR A 29 -15.15 2.30 7.69
CA THR A 29 -13.85 2.41 7.03
C THR A 29 -13.68 1.39 5.90
N ILE A 30 -14.19 0.16 6.06
CA ILE A 30 -14.26 -0.82 4.97
C ILE A 30 -15.19 -0.32 3.85
N ALA A 31 -16.35 0.26 4.19
CA ALA A 31 -17.32 0.74 3.20
C ALA A 31 -16.77 1.91 2.35
N THR A 32 -16.05 2.85 2.94
CA THR A 32 -15.42 3.97 2.22
C THR A 32 -14.23 3.53 1.35
N SER A 33 -13.58 2.40 1.66
CA SER A 33 -12.49 1.84 0.84
C SER A 33 -12.96 1.18 -0.46
N LEU A 34 -14.28 0.98 -0.64
CA LEU A 34 -14.87 0.35 -1.82
C LEU A 34 -15.10 1.33 -2.98
N THR A 35 -15.03 2.64 -2.76
CA THR A 35 -15.41 3.65 -3.76
C THR A 35 -14.28 4.58 -4.17
N THR A 36 -13.08 4.46 -3.59
CA THR A 36 -11.94 5.27 -4.02
C THR A 36 -11.18 4.54 -5.14
N PRO A 37 -11.23 5.00 -6.40
CA PRO A 37 -10.46 4.39 -7.49
C PRO A 37 -8.94 4.54 -7.30
N ASN A 38 -8.52 5.47 -6.44
CA ASN A 38 -7.13 5.90 -6.27
C ASN A 38 -6.55 5.42 -4.94
N PHE A 39 -5.60 4.47 -5.01
CA PHE A 39 -4.86 3.98 -3.83
C PHE A 39 -3.54 4.72 -3.64
N ALA A 40 -2.96 5.24 -4.71
CA ALA A 40 -1.78 6.10 -4.67
C ALA A 40 -1.98 7.33 -5.57
N ALA A 41 -1.50 8.47 -5.09
CA ALA A 41 -1.26 9.65 -5.91
C ALA A 41 0.17 9.56 -6.44
N ILE A 42 0.31 9.74 -7.75
CA ILE A 42 1.60 9.83 -8.44
C ILE A 42 1.78 11.26 -8.91
N GLY A 43 2.95 11.82 -8.65
CA GLY A 43 3.34 13.12 -9.16
C GLY A 43 4.83 13.15 -9.44
N VAL A 44 5.22 14.03 -10.36
CA VAL A 44 6.63 14.38 -10.57
C VAL A 44 6.81 15.80 -10.04
N SER A 45 7.76 15.99 -9.13
CA SER A 45 8.12 17.30 -8.58
C SER A 45 8.79 18.16 -9.67
N PRO A 46 8.78 19.50 -9.58
CA PRO A 46 9.60 20.36 -10.45
C PRO A 46 11.11 20.04 -10.38
N ASP A 47 11.56 19.42 -9.29
CA ASP A 47 12.94 18.95 -9.09
C ASP A 47 13.19 17.53 -9.65
N ASP A 48 12.36 17.07 -10.59
CA ASP A 48 12.40 15.73 -11.20
C ASP A 48 12.48 14.57 -10.21
N ARG A 49 11.63 14.67 -9.17
CA ARG A 49 11.44 13.59 -8.19
C ARG A 49 10.10 12.91 -8.38
N LEU A 50 10.11 11.59 -8.48
CA LEU A 50 8.93 10.76 -8.51
C LEU A 50 8.37 10.60 -7.08
N LEU A 51 7.16 11.11 -6.89
CA LEU A 51 6.40 11.03 -5.66
C LEU A 51 5.29 9.99 -5.82
N VAL A 52 5.34 8.94 -5.00
CA VAL A 52 4.25 7.95 -4.91
C VAL A 52 3.73 7.96 -3.49
N ARG A 53 2.58 8.57 -3.26
CA ARG A 53 1.99 8.72 -1.93
C ARG A 53 0.67 7.94 -1.81
N PRO A 54 0.51 7.08 -0.80
CA PRO A 54 -0.78 6.45 -0.55
C PRO A 54 -1.81 7.51 -0.17
N VAL A 55 -3.00 7.44 -0.77
CA VAL A 55 -4.10 8.38 -0.55
C VAL A 55 -5.15 7.82 0.41
N GLY A 56 -5.79 8.71 1.16
CA GLY A 56 -6.89 8.38 2.06
C GLY A 56 -6.54 7.29 3.08
N MET A 57 -7.43 6.32 3.20
CA MET A 57 -7.32 5.23 4.18
C MET A 57 -6.14 4.27 3.88
N VAL A 58 -5.65 4.24 2.64
CA VAL A 58 -4.51 3.38 2.26
C VAL A 58 -3.26 3.74 3.05
N ARG A 59 -3.07 5.01 3.40
CA ARG A 59 -1.94 5.45 4.22
C ARG A 59 -1.96 4.83 5.63
N VAL A 60 -3.15 4.72 6.22
CA VAL A 60 -3.35 4.12 7.56
C VAL A 60 -3.07 2.61 7.51
N TRP A 61 -3.57 1.93 6.48
CA TRP A 61 -3.42 0.49 6.32
C TRP A 61 -2.03 0.06 5.83
N ALA A 62 -1.37 0.86 4.97
CA ALA A 62 -0.05 0.55 4.46
C ALA A 62 1.05 0.72 5.51
N LEU A 63 0.79 1.50 6.57
CA LEU A 63 1.79 2.00 7.52
C LEU A 63 3.02 2.59 6.81
N SER A 64 2.82 3.09 5.60
CA SER A 64 3.84 3.66 4.74
C SER A 64 3.46 5.09 4.38
N ARG A 65 4.44 5.98 4.36
CA ARG A 65 4.25 7.36 3.91
C ARG A 65 4.33 7.49 2.38
N GLY A 66 4.57 6.39 1.68
CA GLY A 66 4.91 6.40 0.27
C GLY A 66 6.41 6.46 0.04
N ILE A 67 6.80 6.81 -1.17
CA ILE A 67 8.19 6.99 -1.59
C ILE A 67 8.38 8.31 -2.33
N GLU A 68 9.59 8.82 -2.24
CA GLU A 68 10.05 10.00 -2.95
C GLU A 68 11.46 9.70 -3.42
N VAL A 69 11.60 9.43 -4.72
CA VAL A 69 12.83 8.97 -5.36
C VAL A 69 13.12 9.87 -6.56
N PRO A 70 14.38 10.15 -6.91
CA PRO A 70 14.68 10.89 -8.13
C PRO A 70 14.24 10.07 -9.34
N VAL A 71 13.84 10.75 -10.42
CA VAL A 71 13.40 10.09 -11.66
C VAL A 71 14.55 9.29 -12.30
N THR A 72 15.80 9.72 -12.11
CA THR A 72 17.02 8.95 -12.45
C THR A 72 17.13 7.56 -11.82
N SER A 73 16.52 7.34 -10.63
CA SER A 73 16.50 6.02 -10.00
C SER A 73 15.47 5.08 -10.65
N VAL A 74 14.58 5.58 -11.52
CA VAL A 74 13.57 4.77 -12.22
C VAL A 74 14.22 4.05 -13.38
N VAL A 75 14.24 2.72 -13.32
CA VAL A 75 14.80 1.87 -14.38
C VAL A 75 13.77 1.63 -15.48
N ASP A 76 12.57 1.27 -15.07
CA ASP A 76 11.46 0.99 -15.97
C ASP A 76 10.12 1.28 -15.30
N VAL A 77 9.11 1.54 -16.13
CA VAL A 77 7.74 1.77 -15.70
C VAL A 77 6.77 1.16 -16.69
N GLY A 78 5.81 0.40 -16.18
CA GLY A 78 4.87 -0.33 -17.02
C GLY A 78 3.59 -0.74 -16.31
N VAL A 79 2.60 -1.14 -17.12
CA VAL A 79 1.33 -1.68 -16.62
C VAL A 79 1.38 -3.20 -16.68
N SER A 80 1.07 -3.86 -15.56
CA SER A 80 1.03 -5.32 -15.49
C SER A 80 -0.30 -5.83 -14.95
N PRO A 81 -0.80 -6.98 -15.45
CA PRO A 81 -1.99 -7.59 -14.91
C PRO A 81 -1.71 -8.13 -13.51
N ARG A 82 -2.58 -7.81 -12.56
CA ARG A 82 -2.41 -8.19 -11.15
C ARG A 82 -2.25 -9.71 -10.96
N LYS A 83 -2.96 -10.52 -11.74
CA LYS A 83 -3.04 -11.98 -11.57
C LYS A 83 -1.69 -12.69 -11.79
N GLY A 84 -0.73 -12.07 -12.47
CA GLY A 84 0.59 -12.64 -12.75
C GLY A 84 1.69 -12.21 -11.78
N LEU A 85 1.45 -11.25 -10.89
CA LEU A 85 2.50 -10.69 -10.05
C LEU A 85 2.79 -11.60 -8.85
N VAL A 86 4.00 -12.15 -8.81
CA VAL A 86 4.49 -13.02 -7.72
C VAL A 86 4.83 -12.16 -6.51
N ARG A 87 4.32 -12.55 -5.35
CA ARG A 87 4.59 -11.85 -4.08
C ARG A 87 5.72 -12.57 -3.33
N GLY A 88 6.69 -11.80 -2.86
CA GLY A 88 7.73 -12.30 -1.95
C GLY A 88 7.20 -12.67 -0.56
N ILE A 89 8.11 -13.08 0.33
CA ILE A 89 7.82 -13.32 1.74
C ILE A 89 7.55 -11.97 2.41
N ARG A 90 6.37 -11.82 3.00
CA ARG A 90 5.96 -10.54 3.58
C ARG A 90 6.56 -10.37 4.98
N ALA A 91 7.03 -9.16 5.29
CA ALA A 91 7.35 -8.80 6.66
C ALA A 91 6.06 -8.78 7.51
N PRO A 92 6.12 -9.18 8.80
CA PRO A 92 4.94 -9.14 9.68
C PRO A 92 4.39 -7.71 9.80
N GLY A 93 3.07 -7.55 9.68
CA GLY A 93 2.39 -6.25 9.73
C GLY A 93 0.87 -6.34 9.55
N THR A 94 0.17 -5.21 9.70
CA THR A 94 -1.31 -5.12 9.73
C THR A 94 -1.95 -5.63 8.45
N TRP A 95 -2.46 -6.85 8.53
CA TRP A 95 -3.12 -7.55 7.44
C TRP A 95 -4.63 -7.31 7.50
N LEU A 96 -5.21 -6.77 6.42
CA LEU A 96 -6.63 -6.96 6.11
C LEU A 96 -6.73 -8.08 5.06
N PRO A 97 -7.12 -9.31 5.45
CA PRO A 97 -7.39 -10.41 4.52
C PRO A 97 -8.35 -9.99 3.42
N GLY A 98 -8.05 -10.27 2.15
CA GLY A 98 -9.08 -10.31 1.09
C GLY A 98 -9.61 -8.97 0.55
N PHE A 99 -9.19 -7.83 1.11
CA PHE A 99 -9.66 -6.50 0.66
C PHE A 99 -8.59 -5.69 -0.08
N MET A 100 -7.38 -5.57 0.47
CA MET A 100 -6.30 -4.78 -0.12
C MET A 100 -4.91 -5.32 0.21
N ILE A 101 -3.96 -5.10 -0.69
CA ILE A 101 -2.55 -5.42 -0.53
C ILE A 101 -1.80 -4.09 -0.35
N ALA A 102 -1.66 -3.67 0.90
CA ALA A 102 -0.90 -2.48 1.28
C ALA A 102 0.24 -2.85 2.23
N GLY A 103 1.50 -2.69 1.82
CA GLY A 103 2.66 -2.92 2.68
C GLY A 103 3.93 -3.35 1.95
N THR A 104 4.97 -3.64 2.72
CA THR A 104 6.29 -4.05 2.20
C THR A 104 6.40 -5.57 2.13
N PHE A 105 6.78 -6.07 0.97
CA PHE A 105 7.10 -7.48 0.71
C PHE A 105 8.61 -7.62 0.53
N ARG A 106 9.18 -8.77 0.88
CA ARG A 106 10.60 -9.04 0.71
C ARG A 106 10.78 -10.27 -0.18
N SER A 107 11.52 -10.14 -1.27
CA SER A 107 11.80 -11.24 -2.19
C SER A 107 13.29 -11.32 -2.44
N ARG A 108 13.92 -12.47 -2.18
CA ARG A 108 15.33 -12.74 -2.49
C ARG A 108 16.32 -11.64 -2.05
N GLY A 109 16.09 -11.01 -0.89
CA GLY A 109 16.94 -9.93 -0.36
C GLY A 109 16.38 -8.52 -0.61
N GLU A 110 15.61 -8.35 -1.68
CA GLU A 110 15.00 -7.10 -2.15
C GLU A 110 13.68 -6.79 -1.45
N LYS A 111 13.28 -5.52 -1.46
CA LYS A 111 12.00 -5.05 -0.90
C LYS A 111 11.10 -4.52 -2.00
N ASP A 112 9.84 -4.95 -2.00
CA ASP A 112 8.81 -4.46 -2.91
C ASP A 112 7.73 -3.73 -2.11
N LEU A 113 7.30 -2.55 -2.57
CA LEU A 113 6.18 -1.83 -2.00
C LEU A 113 4.92 -2.15 -2.78
N TRP A 114 3.89 -2.63 -2.10
CA TRP A 114 2.60 -2.92 -2.70
C TRP A 114 1.54 -2.00 -2.12
N LEU A 115 0.80 -1.31 -2.98
CA LEU A 115 -0.34 -0.45 -2.66
C LEU A 115 -1.48 -0.73 -3.66
N VAL A 116 -2.00 -1.95 -3.64
CA VAL A 116 -2.94 -2.48 -4.63
C VAL A 116 -4.24 -2.93 -3.97
N GLY A 117 -5.37 -2.38 -4.40
CA GLY A 117 -6.71 -2.70 -3.91
C GLY A 117 -7.35 -3.86 -4.65
N ARG A 118 -8.46 -3.63 -5.37
CA ARG A 118 -9.19 -4.57 -6.25
C ARG A 118 -9.17 -4.08 -7.70
N THR A 119 -7.98 -4.04 -8.30
CA THR A 119 -7.80 -3.69 -9.72
C THR A 119 -7.39 -4.89 -10.57
N LYS A 120 -7.65 -4.81 -11.88
CA LYS A 120 -7.13 -5.74 -12.90
C LYS A 120 -5.69 -5.39 -13.29
N GLU A 121 -5.39 -4.10 -13.35
CA GLU A 121 -4.13 -3.55 -13.83
C GLU A 121 -3.44 -2.76 -12.73
N VAL A 122 -2.12 -2.92 -12.66
CA VAL A 122 -1.28 -2.34 -11.63
C VAL A 122 -0.13 -1.64 -12.33
N LEU A 123 0.15 -0.41 -11.91
CA LEU A 123 1.36 0.26 -12.32
C LEU A 123 2.54 -0.33 -11.54
N VAL A 124 3.54 -0.79 -12.27
CA VAL A 124 4.79 -1.31 -11.74
C VAL A 124 5.88 -0.32 -12.09
N ILE A 125 6.57 0.16 -11.06
CA ILE A 125 7.73 1.04 -11.19
C ILE A 125 8.92 0.25 -10.66
N GLU A 126 9.93 0.04 -11.50
CA GLU A 126 11.21 -0.55 -11.12
C GLU A 126 12.21 0.56 -10.78
N LEU A 127 12.84 0.42 -9.62
CA LEU A 127 13.78 1.38 -9.07
C LEU A 127 15.14 0.73 -8.83
N PHE A 128 16.21 1.50 -9.02
CA PHE A 128 17.58 1.11 -8.75
C PHE A 128 18.16 1.87 -7.56
N ASP A 129 18.95 1.17 -6.74
CA ASP A 129 19.62 1.71 -5.53
C ASP A 129 18.70 2.42 -4.52
N GLU A 130 17.41 2.06 -4.53
CA GLU A 130 16.41 2.64 -3.65
C GLU A 130 15.96 1.66 -2.55
N ARG A 131 15.26 2.19 -1.54
CA ARG A 131 14.70 1.37 -0.44
C ARG A 131 13.84 0.20 -0.94
N TYR A 132 13.17 0.41 -2.08
CA TYR A 132 12.30 -0.56 -2.72
C TYR A 132 12.81 -0.79 -4.14
N ARG A 133 12.89 -2.03 -4.57
CA ARG A 133 13.23 -2.40 -5.94
C ARG A 133 12.03 -2.26 -6.87
N HIS A 134 10.86 -2.66 -6.41
CA HIS A 134 9.62 -2.50 -7.18
C HIS A 134 8.55 -1.81 -6.34
N VAL A 135 7.79 -0.96 -7.01
CA VAL A 135 6.67 -0.24 -6.43
C VAL A 135 5.44 -0.53 -7.26
N MET A 136 4.57 -1.38 -6.72
CA MET A 136 3.33 -1.80 -7.34
C MET A 136 2.18 -0.98 -6.77
N VAL A 137 1.59 -0.10 -7.57
CA VAL A 137 0.53 0.79 -7.13
C VAL A 137 -0.70 0.74 -8.01
N GLN A 138 -1.87 0.86 -7.38
CA GLN A 138 -3.12 1.08 -8.08
C GLN A 138 -3.38 2.59 -8.18
N VAL A 139 -3.52 3.06 -9.42
CA VAL A 139 -3.89 4.43 -9.79
C VAL A 139 -5.11 4.43 -10.71
N GLU A 140 -5.72 5.60 -10.91
CA GLU A 140 -6.92 5.76 -11.74
C GLU A 140 -6.69 5.27 -13.17
N ASP A 141 -5.63 5.80 -13.79
CA ASP A 141 -5.22 5.48 -15.14
C ASP A 141 -3.73 5.09 -15.12
N PRO A 142 -3.42 3.77 -15.12
CA PRO A 142 -2.04 3.32 -15.08
C PRO A 142 -1.29 3.64 -16.37
N HIS A 143 -1.98 3.74 -17.52
CA HIS A 143 -1.33 4.06 -18.80
C HIS A 143 -0.94 5.54 -18.86
N ALA A 144 -1.84 6.45 -18.47
CA ALA A 144 -1.51 7.87 -18.39
C ALA A 144 -0.36 8.13 -17.40
N ALA A 145 -0.30 7.39 -16.30
CA ALA A 145 0.80 7.48 -15.34
C ALA A 145 2.13 7.01 -15.93
N VAL A 146 2.16 5.91 -16.68
CA VAL A 146 3.37 5.45 -17.42
C VAL A 146 3.87 6.56 -18.33
N GLU A 147 3.00 7.13 -19.16
CA GLU A 147 3.38 8.18 -20.11
C GLU A 147 3.95 9.41 -19.42
N ALA A 148 3.32 9.85 -18.32
CA ALA A 148 3.80 10.99 -17.54
C ALA A 148 5.18 10.74 -16.91
N ILE A 149 5.43 9.54 -16.37
CA ILE A 149 6.72 9.17 -15.78
C ILE A 149 7.78 9.06 -16.87
N ARG A 150 7.47 8.38 -17.98
CA ARG A 150 8.39 8.21 -19.11
C ARG A 150 8.76 9.56 -19.75
N ALA A 151 7.80 10.48 -19.88
CA ALA A 151 8.06 11.85 -20.32
C ALA A 151 8.98 12.61 -19.35
N ALA A 152 8.88 12.38 -18.04
CA ALA A 152 9.82 12.95 -17.07
C ALA A 152 11.22 12.36 -17.21
N MET A 153 11.34 11.03 -17.37
CA MET A 153 12.64 10.37 -17.58
C MET A 153 13.36 10.88 -18.84
N HIS A 154 12.62 11.19 -19.91
CA HIS A 154 13.20 11.74 -21.14
C HIS A 154 13.65 13.20 -21.03
N ARG A 155 13.21 13.97 -20.03
CA ARG A 155 13.63 15.37 -19.85
C ARG A 155 14.97 15.52 -19.14
N GLU A 156 15.40 14.50 -18.37
CA GLU A 156 16.70 14.49 -17.68
C GLU A 156 17.87 14.05 -18.58
N HIS A 157 17.60 13.50 -19.77
CA HIS A 157 18.59 13.08 -20.78
C HIS A 157 18.85 14.16 -21.83
#